data_AF-A0A938SN12-F1
#
_entry.id   AF-A0A938SN12-F1
#
_cell.length_a   1.000
_cell.length_b   1.000
_cell.length_c   1.000
_cell.angle_alpha   90.00
_cell.angle_beta   90.00
_cell.angle_gamma   90.00
#
_symmetry.space_group_name_H-M   'P 1'
#
loop_
_entity.id
_entity.type
_entity.pdbx_description
1 polymer ?
#
loop_
_entity_poly.entity_id
_entity_poly.type
_entity_poly.pdbx_seq_one_letter_code
_entity_poly.pdbx_strand_id
1 'polypeptide(L)'
;MTSINQILTRQKQLETEAEDAYHAAVRRIADDKPLAEKKLFAILRDADRSADDLERDVQTLRQRKAWRQQLDSLPDLERRFQDEETALQQLCAEFEKLEREHEDRCLPHENEIRRLRQERLDISGVKQRLLNSVVDSRLLSQQKQVLAQRRLLVEQRHEQSQLIGRIASRVEYAEGDESKRAASRLKQEREKLAETDKQLAEMDERLLELAERMLEP
;
A
#
# COMPACT_ATOMS: atom_id res chain seq x y z
N MET A 1 32.12 77.31 40.65
CA MET A 1 32.95 76.37 39.89
C MET A 1 32.24 75.03 39.91
N THR A 2 31.64 74.61 38.80
CA THR A 2 30.99 73.30 38.69
C THR A 2 32.07 72.22 38.82
N SER A 3 31.90 71.29 39.75
CA SER A 3 32.88 70.23 39.99
C SER A 3 32.93 69.28 38.79
N ILE A 4 34.12 68.84 38.38
CA ILE A 4 34.34 67.87 37.28
C ILE A 4 33.45 66.63 37.46
N ASN A 5 33.21 66.21 38.71
CA ASN A 5 32.32 65.08 39.01
C ASN A 5 30.85 65.35 38.62
N GLN A 6 30.34 66.57 38.77
CA GLN A 6 28.98 66.93 38.35
C GLN A 6 28.83 66.94 36.82
N ILE A 7 29.89 67.30 36.10
CA ILE A 7 29.93 67.26 34.64
C ILE A 7 29.90 65.82 34.15
N LEU A 8 30.72 64.94 34.74
CA LEU A 8 30.78 63.51 34.39
C LEU A 8 29.46 62.77 34.68
N THR A 9 28.81 63.04 35.82
CA THR A 9 27.51 62.42 36.13
C THR A 9 26.44 62.86 35.13
N ARG A 10 26.43 64.15 34.74
CA ARG A 10 25.48 64.67 33.76
C ARG A 10 25.74 64.10 32.36
N GLN A 11 27.00 63.92 31.97
CA GLN A 11 27.33 63.28 30.69
C GLN A 11 26.83 61.83 30.64
N LYS A 12 27.06 61.04 31.69
CA LYS A 12 26.54 59.66 31.77
C LYS A 12 25.01 59.60 31.70
N GLN A 13 24.31 60.56 32.33
CA GLN A 13 22.85 60.64 32.24
C GLN A 13 22.40 60.91 30.80
N LEU A 14 23.05 61.85 30.10
CA LEU A 14 22.73 62.15 28.71
C LEU A 14 23.02 60.96 27.77
N GLU A 15 24.11 60.22 27.99
CA GLU A 15 24.42 59.00 27.25
C GLU A 15 23.32 57.94 27.45
N THR A 16 22.90 57.72 28.70
CA THR A 16 21.82 56.77 29.03
C THR A 16 20.50 57.19 28.38
N GLU A 17 20.14 58.47 28.44
CA GLU A 17 18.93 59.02 27.83
C GLU A 17 18.95 58.87 26.29
N ALA A 18 20.11 59.04 25.66
CA ALA A 18 20.28 58.86 24.23
C ALA A 18 20.14 57.38 23.82
N GLU A 19 20.74 56.46 24.58
CA GLU A 19 20.58 55.01 24.36
C GLU A 19 19.12 54.56 24.55
N ASP A 20 18.44 55.05 25.58
CA ASP A 20 17.03 54.76 25.83
C ASP A 20 16.13 55.29 24.70
N ALA A 21 16.40 56.50 24.21
CA ALA A 21 15.69 57.08 23.08
C ALA A 21 15.92 56.28 21.79
N TYR A 22 17.15 55.80 21.57
CA TYR A 22 17.49 54.91 20.45
C TYR A 22 16.75 53.57 20.53
N HIS A 23 16.79 52.89 21.68
CA HIS A 23 16.07 51.63 21.86
C HIS A 23 14.55 51.80 21.77
N ALA A 24 14.01 52.93 22.23
CA ALA A 24 12.60 53.26 22.03
C ALA A 24 12.25 53.46 20.54
N ALA A 25 13.14 54.08 19.76
CA ALA A 25 12.99 54.20 18.31
C ALA A 25 13.04 52.83 17.63
N VAL A 26 14.02 51.98 17.95
CA VAL A 26 14.11 50.59 17.45
C VAL A 26 12.82 49.82 17.74
N ARG A 27 12.30 49.86 18.97
CA ARG A 27 11.04 49.20 19.34
C ARG A 27 9.85 49.69 18.52
N ARG A 28 9.76 51.00 18.34
CA ARG A 28 8.66 51.66 17.62
C ARG A 28 8.69 51.32 16.12
N ILE A 29 9.86 51.35 15.49
CA ILE A 29 10.02 50.97 14.08
C ILE A 29 9.80 49.47 13.90
N ALA A 30 10.28 48.63 14.83
CA ALA A 30 10.02 47.19 14.82
C ALA A 30 8.52 46.85 14.98
N ASP A 31 7.72 47.74 15.57
CA ASP A 31 6.25 47.67 15.65
C ASP A 31 5.53 48.30 14.44
N ASP A 32 6.26 48.65 13.38
CA ASP A 32 5.74 49.36 12.19
C ASP A 32 5.05 50.70 12.51
N LYS A 33 5.42 51.32 13.64
CA LYS A 33 4.90 52.64 14.03
C LYS A 33 5.78 53.75 13.47
N PRO A 34 5.20 54.76 12.81
CA PRO A 34 5.97 55.81 12.18
C PRO A 34 6.73 56.67 13.21
N LEU A 35 7.93 57.11 12.81
CA LEU A 35 8.75 58.09 13.50
C LEU A 35 9.15 59.17 12.49
N ALA A 36 9.02 60.44 12.86
CA ALA A 36 9.39 61.55 11.99
C ALA A 36 10.90 61.50 11.68
N GLU A 37 11.26 61.64 10.41
CA GLU A 37 12.63 61.53 9.90
C GLU A 37 13.61 62.47 10.63
N LYS A 38 13.23 63.74 10.83
CA LYS A 38 14.04 64.72 11.59
C LYS A 38 14.31 64.27 13.03
N LYS A 39 13.35 63.60 13.66
CA LYS A 39 13.48 63.08 15.03
C LYS A 39 14.36 61.84 15.06
N LEU A 40 14.28 60.99 14.04
CA LEU A 40 15.14 59.81 13.90
C LEU A 40 16.61 60.21 13.72
N PHE A 41 16.91 61.17 12.85
CA PHE A 41 18.27 61.68 12.66
C PHE A 41 18.88 62.25 13.94
N ALA A 42 18.09 62.98 14.74
CA ALA A 42 18.55 63.49 16.03
C ALA A 42 18.90 62.35 16.99
N ILE A 43 18.03 61.34 17.11
CA ILE A 43 18.25 60.18 17.98
C ILE A 43 19.49 59.38 17.58
N LEU A 44 19.69 59.14 16.28
CA LEU A 44 20.86 58.40 15.77
C LEU A 44 22.16 59.16 16.06
N ARG A 45 22.17 60.47 15.83
CA ARG A 45 23.33 61.31 16.10
C ARG A 45 23.64 61.40 17.59
N ASP A 46 22.62 61.58 18.43
CA ASP A 46 22.80 61.74 19.87
C ASP A 46 23.24 60.43 20.55
N ALA A 47 22.90 59.26 19.98
CA ALA A 47 23.33 57.94 20.44
C ALA A 47 24.59 57.39 19.74
N ASP A 48 25.21 58.17 18.84
CA ASP A 48 26.37 57.75 18.03
C ASP A 48 26.14 56.43 17.26
N ARG A 49 24.98 56.32 16.58
CA ARG A 49 24.58 55.14 15.79
C ARG A 49 24.38 55.47 14.32
N SER A 50 24.69 54.50 13.47
CA SER A 50 24.42 54.58 12.03
C SER A 50 23.01 54.12 11.67
N ALA A 51 22.59 54.41 10.43
CA ALA A 51 21.35 53.86 9.89
C ALA A 51 21.41 52.33 9.74
N ASP A 52 22.59 51.77 9.43
CA ASP A 52 22.80 50.33 9.31
C ASP A 52 22.67 49.63 10.68
N ASP A 53 23.15 50.26 11.75
CA ASP A 53 22.97 49.77 13.12
C ASP A 53 21.49 49.72 13.50
N LEU A 54 20.75 50.79 13.18
CA LEU A 54 19.31 50.86 13.38
C LEU A 54 18.58 49.75 12.62
N GLU A 55 18.90 49.55 11.34
CA GLU A 55 18.28 48.50 10.53
C GLU A 55 18.53 47.13 11.15
N ARG A 56 19.77 46.82 11.51
CA ARG A 56 20.16 45.56 12.14
C ARG A 56 19.42 45.31 13.45
N ASP A 57 19.33 46.33 14.31
CA ASP A 57 18.68 46.21 15.61
C ASP A 57 17.16 46.05 15.48
N VAL A 58 16.53 46.76 14.53
CA VAL A 58 15.12 46.60 14.18
C VAL A 58 14.85 45.19 13.66
N GLN A 59 15.65 44.69 12.73
CA GLN A 59 15.52 43.33 12.20
C GLN A 59 15.68 42.28 13.30
N THR A 60 16.68 42.44 14.18
CA THR A 60 16.91 41.56 15.32
C THR A 60 15.70 41.54 16.26
N LEU A 61 15.14 42.70 16.59
CA LEU A 61 13.98 42.78 17.47
C LEU A 61 12.72 42.17 16.83
N ARG A 62 12.51 42.36 15.54
CA ARG A 62 11.42 41.71 14.79
C ARG A 62 11.55 40.18 14.81
N GLN A 63 12.74 39.65 14.57
CA GLN A 63 13.01 38.21 14.65
C GLN A 63 12.75 37.67 16.06
N ARG A 64 13.22 38.35 17.11
CA ARG A 64 12.97 37.95 18.50
C ARG A 64 11.48 37.92 18.85
N LYS A 65 10.69 38.87 18.35
CA LYS A 65 9.23 38.86 18.55
C LYS A 65 8.57 37.67 17.84
N ALA A 66 8.97 37.37 16.61
CA ALA A 66 8.47 36.22 15.87
C ALA A 66 8.81 34.91 16.59
N TRP A 67 10.05 34.73 17.05
CA TRP A 67 10.44 33.56 17.84
C TRP A 67 9.69 33.47 19.16
N ARG A 68 9.43 34.60 19.82
CA ARG A 68 8.65 34.60 21.06
C ARG A 68 7.23 34.11 20.84
N GLN A 69 6.57 34.57 19.77
CA GLN A 69 5.23 34.08 19.40
C GLN A 69 5.22 32.58 19.09
N GLN A 70 6.23 32.08 18.40
CA GLN A 70 6.38 30.63 18.16
C GLN A 70 6.57 29.87 19.47
N LEU A 71 7.40 30.38 20.39
CA LEU A 71 7.62 29.75 21.68
C LEU A 71 6.37 29.78 22.56
N ASP A 72 5.62 30.87 22.54
CA ASP A 72 4.37 31.00 23.29
C ASP A 72 3.28 30.04 22.76
N SER A 73 3.38 29.54 21.52
CA SER A 73 2.49 28.48 20.98
C SER A 73 2.88 27.05 21.36
N LEU A 74 4.07 26.85 21.97
CA LEU A 74 4.58 25.53 22.31
C LEU A 74 3.64 24.73 23.25
N PRO A 75 3.07 25.30 24.33
CA PRO A 75 2.22 24.54 25.24
C PRO A 75 0.96 23.98 24.57
N ASP A 76 0.35 24.73 23.65
CA ASP A 76 -0.82 24.28 22.89
C ASP A 76 -0.45 23.14 21.92
N LEU A 77 0.74 23.23 21.30
CA LEU A 77 1.25 22.16 20.43
C LEU A 77 1.57 20.90 21.23
N GLU A 78 2.21 21.02 22.39
CA GLU A 78 2.51 19.89 23.28
C GLU A 78 1.24 19.21 23.78
N ARG A 79 0.21 19.98 24.14
CA ARG A 79 -1.08 19.42 24.55
C ARG A 79 -1.73 18.64 23.41
N ARG A 80 -1.81 19.23 22.22
CA ARG A 80 -2.38 18.57 21.04
C ARG A 80 -1.60 17.31 20.67
N PHE A 81 -0.28 17.34 20.78
CA PHE A 81 0.57 16.17 20.55
C PHE A 81 0.23 15.04 21.52
N GLN A 82 0.11 15.33 22.82
CA GLN A 82 -0.26 14.34 23.83
C GLN A 82 -1.68 13.78 23.64
N ASP A 83 -2.63 14.64 23.26
CA ASP A 83 -4.01 14.23 22.96
C ASP A 83 -4.04 13.23 21.80
N GLU A 84 -3.33 13.52 20.70
CA GLU A 84 -3.23 12.63 19.53
C GLU A 84 -2.44 11.35 19.84
N GLU A 85 -1.36 11.43 20.61
CA GLU A 85 -0.58 10.26 21.05
C GLU A 85 -1.44 9.30 21.89
N THR A 86 -2.25 9.86 22.80
CA THR A 86 -3.19 9.08 23.62
C THR A 86 -4.28 8.42 22.77
N ALA A 87 -4.86 9.16 21.82
CA ALA A 87 -5.87 8.63 20.91
C ALA A 87 -5.30 7.49 20.04
N LEU A 88 -4.07 7.65 19.54
CA LEU A 88 -3.39 6.63 18.75
C LEU A 88 -3.15 5.36 19.58
N GLN A 89 -2.66 5.50 20.83
CA GLN A 89 -2.45 4.35 21.71
C GLN A 89 -3.74 3.58 21.99
N GLN A 90 -4.87 4.28 22.17
CA GLN A 90 -6.19 3.65 22.35
C GLN A 90 -6.61 2.86 21.09
N LEU A 91 -6.48 3.47 19.91
CA LEU A 91 -6.82 2.80 18.64
C LEU A 91 -5.94 1.57 18.40
N CYS A 92 -4.64 1.64 18.70
CA CYS A 92 -3.74 0.48 18.61
C CYS A 92 -4.18 -0.65 19.55
N ALA A 93 -4.54 -0.33 20.81
CA ALA A 93 -5.01 -1.33 21.76
C ALA A 93 -6.34 -1.98 21.33
N GLU A 94 -7.26 -1.20 20.77
CA GLU A 94 -8.51 -1.73 20.19
C GLU A 94 -8.24 -2.64 19.00
N PHE A 95 -7.31 -2.25 18.12
CA PHE A 95 -6.93 -3.05 16.96
C PHE A 95 -6.30 -4.39 17.37
N GLU A 96 -5.35 -4.39 18.31
CA GLU A 96 -4.75 -5.63 18.84
C GLU A 96 -5.81 -6.56 19.45
N LYS A 97 -6.82 -6.00 20.12
CA LYS A 97 -7.93 -6.81 20.67
C LYS A 97 -8.76 -7.45 19.55
N LEU A 98 -9.10 -6.69 18.51
CA LEU A 98 -9.83 -7.21 17.36
C LEU A 98 -9.03 -8.27 16.61
N GLU A 99 -7.71 -8.12 16.48
CA GLU A 99 -6.85 -9.15 15.89
C GLU A 99 -6.89 -10.44 16.70
N ARG A 100 -6.78 -10.37 18.04
CA ARG A 100 -6.89 -11.55 18.90
C ARG A 100 -8.27 -12.21 18.79
N GLU A 101 -9.34 -11.42 18.80
CA GLU A 101 -10.71 -11.95 18.61
C GLU A 101 -10.89 -12.61 17.24
N HIS A 102 -10.26 -12.07 16.19
CA HIS A 102 -10.24 -12.67 14.87
C HIS A 102 -9.47 -14.00 14.86
N GLU A 103 -8.25 -14.02 15.41
CA GLU A 103 -7.44 -15.23 15.53
C GLU A 103 -8.17 -16.34 16.30
N ASP A 104 -8.75 -16.02 17.47
CA ASP A 104 -9.49 -16.97 18.30
C ASP A 104 -10.69 -17.59 17.56
N ARG A 105 -11.33 -16.81 16.67
CA ARG A 105 -12.46 -17.30 15.88
C ARG A 105 -12.04 -18.08 14.64
N CYS A 106 -10.98 -17.66 13.96
CA CYS A 106 -10.58 -18.21 12.67
C CYS A 106 -9.65 -19.43 12.80
N LEU A 107 -8.68 -19.40 13.71
CA LEU A 107 -7.68 -20.46 13.85
C LEU A 107 -8.28 -21.87 14.07
N PRO A 108 -9.33 -22.07 14.88
CA PRO A 108 -9.93 -23.39 15.03
C PRO A 108 -10.48 -23.94 13.71
N HIS A 109 -11.12 -23.08 12.91
CA HIS A 109 -11.66 -23.47 11.60
C HIS A 109 -10.55 -23.74 10.58
N GLU A 110 -9.49 -22.93 10.57
CA GLU A 110 -8.34 -23.17 9.70
C GLU A 110 -7.66 -24.51 10.01
N ASN A 111 -7.50 -24.82 11.29
CA ASN A 111 -6.94 -26.09 11.74
C ASN A 111 -7.84 -27.27 11.36
N GLU A 112 -9.16 -27.13 11.54
CA GLU A 112 -10.11 -28.18 11.14
C GLU A 112 -10.13 -28.37 9.62
N ILE A 113 -10.10 -27.29 8.84
CA ILE A 113 -9.97 -27.37 7.38
C ILE A 113 -8.68 -28.09 6.98
N ARG A 114 -7.55 -27.78 7.63
CA ARG A 114 -6.27 -28.44 7.36
C ARG A 114 -6.36 -29.93 7.67
N ARG A 115 -6.95 -30.30 8.82
CA ARG A 115 -7.17 -31.69 9.22
C ARG A 115 -8.05 -32.42 8.21
N LEU A 116 -9.22 -31.87 7.87
CA LEU A 116 -10.15 -32.48 6.90
C LEU A 116 -9.52 -32.64 5.52
N ARG A 117 -8.69 -31.69 5.09
CA ARG A 117 -7.92 -31.82 3.83
C ARG A 117 -6.96 -33.00 3.88
N GLN A 118 -6.24 -33.18 5.00
CA GLN A 118 -5.34 -34.31 5.16
C GLN A 118 -6.11 -35.64 5.18
N GLU A 119 -7.18 -35.73 5.97
CA GLU A 119 -8.03 -36.93 6.02
C GLU A 119 -8.59 -37.27 4.62
N ARG A 120 -9.03 -36.27 3.85
CA ARG A 120 -9.49 -36.47 2.47
C ARG A 120 -8.39 -37.01 1.55
N LEU A 121 -7.17 -36.51 1.68
CA LEU A 121 -6.02 -37.00 0.92
C LEU A 121 -5.71 -38.46 1.30
N ASP A 122 -5.71 -38.76 2.59
CA ASP A 122 -5.43 -40.11 3.10
C ASP A 122 -6.48 -41.11 2.61
N ILE A 123 -7.78 -40.76 2.69
CA ILE A 123 -8.87 -41.56 2.15
C ILE A 123 -8.73 -41.74 0.64
N SER A 124 -8.34 -40.69 -0.10
CA SER A 124 -8.10 -40.81 -1.55
C SER A 124 -6.96 -41.79 -1.85
N GLY A 125 -5.90 -41.76 -1.03
CA GLY A 125 -4.80 -42.72 -1.12
C GLY A 125 -5.22 -44.15 -0.76
N VAL A 126 -6.10 -44.33 0.24
CA VAL A 126 -6.71 -45.64 0.54
C VAL A 126 -7.56 -46.13 -0.63
N LYS A 127 -8.42 -45.27 -1.20
CA LYS A 127 -9.22 -45.58 -2.39
C LYS A 127 -8.34 -46.07 -3.54
N GLN A 128 -7.24 -45.37 -3.82
CA GLN A 128 -6.31 -45.78 -4.87
C GLN A 128 -5.64 -47.12 -4.57
N ARG A 129 -5.23 -47.36 -3.32
CA ARG A 129 -4.66 -48.66 -2.90
C ARG A 129 -5.66 -49.80 -3.05
N LEU A 130 -6.92 -49.58 -2.68
CA LEU A 130 -7.99 -50.56 -2.86
C LEU A 130 -8.19 -50.88 -4.35
N LEU A 131 -8.32 -49.86 -5.20
CA LEU A 131 -8.43 -50.04 -6.65
C LEU A 131 -7.24 -50.82 -7.25
N ASN A 132 -6.03 -50.55 -6.78
CA ASN A 132 -4.84 -51.27 -7.23
C ASN A 132 -4.74 -52.70 -6.68
N SER A 133 -5.46 -53.02 -5.60
CA SER A 133 -5.48 -54.34 -4.95
C SER A 133 -6.58 -55.27 -5.47
N VAL A 134 -7.44 -54.79 -6.38
CA VAL A 134 -8.51 -55.60 -6.98
C VAL A 134 -7.93 -56.83 -7.66
N VAL A 135 -8.48 -57.99 -7.32
CA VAL A 135 -8.04 -59.29 -7.85
C VAL A 135 -8.88 -59.72 -9.06
N ASP A 136 -10.06 -59.13 -9.27
CA ASP A 136 -10.92 -59.42 -10.41
C ASP A 136 -10.25 -58.99 -11.72
N SER A 137 -9.73 -59.99 -12.44
CA SER A 137 -9.02 -59.81 -13.71
C SER A 137 -9.89 -59.21 -14.81
N ARG A 138 -11.22 -59.38 -14.74
CA ARG A 138 -12.17 -58.81 -15.71
C ARG A 138 -12.32 -57.31 -15.49
N LEU A 139 -12.51 -56.87 -14.24
CA LEU A 139 -12.60 -55.44 -13.90
C LEU A 139 -11.28 -54.71 -14.20
N LEU A 140 -10.14 -55.32 -13.86
CA LEU A 140 -8.82 -54.77 -14.20
C LEU A 140 -8.62 -54.63 -15.71
N SER A 141 -9.06 -55.62 -16.49
CA SER A 141 -8.98 -55.56 -17.96
C SER A 141 -9.85 -54.44 -18.53
N GLN A 142 -11.09 -54.29 -18.03
CA GLN A 142 -12.00 -53.21 -18.42
C GLN A 142 -11.42 -51.84 -18.07
N GLN A 143 -10.89 -51.66 -16.86
CA GLN A 143 -10.25 -50.40 -16.45
C GLN A 143 -9.05 -50.06 -17.35
N LYS A 144 -8.18 -51.03 -17.67
CA LYS A 144 -7.05 -50.82 -18.58
C LYS A 144 -7.50 -50.41 -19.98
N GLN A 145 -8.57 -51.02 -20.50
CA GLN A 145 -9.12 -50.67 -21.81
C GLN A 145 -9.66 -49.23 -21.83
N VAL A 146 -10.45 -48.85 -20.83
CA VAL A 146 -11.01 -47.50 -20.74
C VAL A 146 -9.90 -46.45 -20.56
N LEU A 147 -8.89 -46.73 -19.73
CA LEU A 147 -7.72 -45.84 -19.57
C LEU A 147 -6.92 -45.69 -20.88
N ALA A 148 -6.72 -46.79 -21.62
CA ALA A 148 -6.03 -46.75 -22.91
C ALA A 148 -6.82 -45.93 -23.95
N GLN A 149 -8.14 -46.12 -24.03
CA GLN A 149 -9.02 -45.34 -24.90
C GLN A 149 -9.01 -43.86 -24.53
N ARG A 150 -9.11 -43.55 -23.24
CA ARG A 150 -9.04 -42.18 -22.73
C ARG A 150 -7.71 -41.52 -23.09
N ARG A 151 -6.58 -42.23 -22.95
CA ARG A 151 -5.26 -41.70 -23.33
C ARG A 151 -5.20 -41.31 -24.81
N LEU A 152 -5.72 -42.17 -25.69
CA LEU A 152 -5.81 -41.86 -27.13
C LEU A 152 -6.66 -40.62 -27.40
N LEU A 153 -7.81 -40.47 -26.72
CA LEU A 153 -8.66 -39.28 -26.86
C LEU A 153 -7.97 -38.01 -26.35
N VAL A 154 -7.20 -38.07 -25.25
CA VAL A 154 -6.41 -36.93 -24.76
C VAL A 154 -5.35 -36.51 -25.77
N GLU A 155 -4.65 -37.47 -26.37
CA GLU A 155 -3.66 -37.21 -27.42
C GLU A 155 -4.33 -36.59 -28.67
N GLN A 156 -5.47 -37.14 -29.12
CA GLN A 156 -6.26 -36.59 -30.22
C GLN A 156 -6.76 -35.15 -29.94
N ARG A 157 -7.27 -34.91 -28.73
CA ARG A 157 -7.70 -33.57 -28.28
C ARG A 157 -6.55 -32.58 -28.35
N HIS A 158 -5.36 -32.99 -27.91
CA HIS A 158 -4.16 -32.16 -27.95
C HIS A 158 -3.77 -31.79 -29.39
N GLU A 159 -3.75 -32.78 -30.29
CA GLU A 159 -3.46 -32.56 -31.73
C GLU A 159 -4.50 -31.63 -32.39
N GLN A 160 -5.79 -31.85 -32.13
CA GLN A 160 -6.88 -31.00 -32.62
C GLN A 160 -6.77 -29.57 -32.09
N SER A 161 -6.45 -29.38 -30.81
CA SER A 161 -6.24 -28.06 -30.23
C SER A 161 -5.08 -27.33 -30.89
N GLN A 162 -3.97 -28.02 -31.18
CA GLN A 162 -2.85 -27.42 -31.92
C GLN A 162 -3.25 -27.04 -33.36
N LEU A 163 -4.02 -27.90 -34.04
CA LEU A 163 -4.50 -27.64 -35.39
C LEU A 163 -5.44 -26.43 -35.44
N ILE A 164 -6.38 -26.34 -34.50
CA ILE A 164 -7.28 -25.18 -34.32
C ILE A 164 -6.45 -23.90 -34.14
N GLY A 165 -5.40 -23.92 -33.31
CA GLY A 165 -4.50 -22.78 -33.14
C GLY A 165 -3.87 -22.34 -34.47
N ARG A 166 -3.32 -23.28 -35.25
CA ARG A 166 -2.72 -22.98 -36.56
C ARG A 166 -3.73 -22.46 -37.58
N ILE A 167 -4.95 -22.99 -37.60
CA ILE A 167 -6.01 -22.53 -38.50
C ILE A 167 -6.50 -21.15 -38.09
N ALA A 168 -6.69 -20.90 -36.79
CA ALA A 168 -7.12 -19.60 -36.27
C ALA A 168 -6.13 -18.49 -36.66
N SER A 169 -4.83 -18.71 -36.52
CA SER A 169 -3.82 -17.76 -36.98
C SER A 169 -3.88 -17.51 -38.49
N ARG A 170 -4.23 -18.52 -39.31
CA ARG A 170 -4.41 -18.32 -40.76
C ARG A 170 -5.68 -17.54 -41.11
N VAL A 171 -6.77 -17.71 -40.35
CA VAL A 171 -8.00 -16.94 -40.54
C VAL A 171 -7.76 -15.45 -40.29
N GLU A 172 -6.92 -15.12 -39.31
CA GLU A 172 -6.57 -13.74 -38.95
C GLU A 172 -5.86 -12.97 -40.07
N TYR A 173 -5.04 -13.66 -40.89
CA TYR A 173 -4.26 -13.04 -41.98
C TYR A 173 -4.79 -13.34 -43.40
N ALA A 174 -5.84 -14.15 -43.54
CA ALA A 174 -6.40 -14.49 -44.84
C ALA A 174 -7.45 -13.47 -45.31
N GLU A 175 -7.42 -13.13 -46.60
CA GLU A 175 -8.38 -12.21 -47.23
C GLU A 175 -9.34 -12.94 -48.18
N GLY A 176 -10.53 -12.36 -48.40
CA GLY A 176 -11.50 -12.84 -49.38
C GLY A 176 -12.00 -14.27 -49.15
N ASP A 177 -12.04 -15.08 -50.20
CA ASP A 177 -12.60 -16.44 -50.16
C ASP A 177 -11.75 -17.44 -49.37
N GLU A 178 -10.45 -17.17 -49.19
CA GLU A 178 -9.58 -18.01 -48.35
C GLU A 178 -9.93 -17.88 -46.87
N SER A 179 -10.30 -16.68 -46.42
CA SER A 179 -10.78 -16.43 -45.05
C SER A 179 -12.06 -17.23 -44.75
N LYS A 180 -13.03 -17.22 -45.67
CA LYS A 180 -14.29 -17.99 -45.52
C LYS A 180 -14.05 -19.50 -45.45
N ARG A 181 -13.14 -20.02 -46.29
CA ARG A 181 -12.76 -21.45 -46.27
C ARG A 181 -12.03 -21.82 -44.98
N ALA A 182 -11.11 -20.98 -44.52
CA ALA A 182 -10.38 -21.20 -43.28
C ALA A 182 -11.30 -21.12 -42.04
N ALA A 183 -12.26 -20.18 -42.02
CA ALA A 183 -13.25 -20.06 -40.95
C ALA A 183 -14.21 -21.27 -40.90
N SER A 184 -14.65 -21.77 -42.07
CA SER A 184 -15.47 -22.98 -42.15
C SER A 184 -14.71 -24.21 -41.63
N ARG A 185 -13.43 -24.37 -42.00
CA ARG A 185 -12.56 -25.43 -41.47
C ARG A 185 -12.35 -25.29 -39.96
N LEU A 186 -12.12 -24.08 -39.46
CA LEU A 186 -11.98 -23.82 -38.04
C LEU A 186 -13.22 -24.24 -37.24
N LYS A 187 -14.41 -23.96 -37.78
CA LYS A 187 -15.68 -24.38 -37.19
C LYS A 187 -15.79 -25.90 -37.11
N GLN A 188 -15.49 -26.61 -38.20
CA GLN A 188 -15.51 -28.07 -38.25
C GLN A 188 -14.53 -28.71 -37.25
N GLU A 189 -13.31 -28.17 -37.13
CA GLU A 189 -12.34 -28.70 -36.17
C GLU A 189 -12.74 -28.41 -34.71
N ARG A 190 -13.38 -27.27 -34.42
CA ARG A 190 -13.95 -26.99 -33.10
C ARG A 190 -15.09 -27.94 -32.73
N GLU A 191 -15.95 -28.29 -33.70
CA GLU A 191 -17.01 -29.29 -33.50
C GLU A 191 -16.43 -30.67 -33.18
N LYS A 192 -15.35 -31.09 -33.87
CA LYS A 192 -14.63 -32.34 -33.56
C LYS A 192 -13.97 -32.31 -32.17
N LEU A 193 -13.41 -31.17 -31.77
CA LEU A 193 -12.84 -31.00 -30.43
C LEU A 193 -13.93 -31.12 -29.35
N ALA A 194 -15.09 -30.50 -29.56
CA ALA A 194 -16.22 -30.61 -28.64
C ALA A 194 -16.75 -32.05 -28.53
N GLU A 195 -16.80 -32.79 -29.63
CA GLU A 195 -17.17 -34.21 -29.62
C GLU A 195 -16.12 -35.05 -28.87
N THR A 196 -14.83 -34.77 -29.06
CA THR A 196 -13.75 -35.44 -28.33
C THR A 196 -13.82 -35.13 -26.82
N ASP A 197 -14.13 -33.88 -26.44
CA ASP A 197 -14.34 -33.48 -25.05
C ASP A 197 -15.53 -34.21 -24.42
N LYS A 198 -16.62 -34.40 -25.18
CA LYS A 198 -17.78 -35.19 -24.74
C LYS A 198 -17.41 -36.65 -24.51
N GLN A 199 -16.68 -37.27 -25.44
CA GLN A 199 -16.22 -38.65 -25.30
C GLN A 199 -15.28 -38.82 -24.10
N LEU A 200 -14.42 -37.84 -23.82
CA LEU A 200 -13.58 -37.84 -22.62
C LEU A 200 -14.41 -37.80 -21.33
N ALA A 201 -15.46 -36.97 -21.29
CA ALA A 201 -16.38 -36.93 -20.15
C ALA A 201 -17.11 -38.27 -19.94
N GLU A 202 -17.57 -38.92 -21.02
CA GLU A 202 -18.17 -40.25 -20.97
C GLU A 202 -17.18 -41.33 -20.49
N MET A 203 -15.89 -41.23 -20.89
CA MET A 203 -14.85 -42.14 -20.38
C MET A 203 -14.57 -41.91 -18.90
N ASP A 204 -14.58 -40.65 -18.45
CA ASP A 204 -14.40 -40.30 -17.04
C ASP A 204 -15.55 -40.85 -16.18
N GLU A 205 -16.78 -40.76 -16.66
CA GLU A 205 -17.96 -41.37 -16.01
C GLU A 205 -17.84 -42.89 -15.92
N ARG A 206 -17.46 -43.57 -17.02
CA ARG A 206 -17.21 -45.03 -17.01
C ARG A 206 -16.10 -45.44 -16.06
N LEU A 207 -15.04 -44.63 -15.92
CA LEU A 207 -13.97 -44.90 -14.95
C LEU A 207 -14.46 -44.75 -13.50
N LEU A 208 -15.37 -43.80 -13.25
CA LEU A 208 -16.00 -43.64 -11.93
C LEU A 208 -16.89 -44.85 -11.60
N GLU A 209 -17.76 -45.26 -12.51
CA GLU A 209 -18.61 -46.45 -12.35
C GLU A 209 -17.79 -47.73 -12.13
N LEU A 210 -16.71 -47.92 -12.90
CA LEU A 210 -15.80 -49.05 -12.72
C LEU A 210 -15.09 -48.98 -11.37
N ALA A 211 -14.67 -47.78 -10.94
CA ALA A 211 -14.04 -47.60 -9.64
C ALA A 211 -15.00 -47.91 -8.49
N GLU A 212 -16.29 -47.57 -8.61
CA GLU A 212 -17.31 -47.93 -7.61
C GLU A 212 -17.48 -49.44 -7.51
N ARG A 213 -17.65 -50.13 -8.65
CA ARG A 213 -17.74 -51.60 -8.69
C ARG A 213 -16.49 -52.31 -8.18
N MET A 214 -15.33 -51.72 -8.39
CA MET A 214 -14.04 -52.22 -7.88
C MET A 214 -13.87 -52.02 -6.37
N LEU A 215 -14.68 -51.17 -5.75
CA LEU A 215 -14.67 -50.88 -4.31
C LEU A 215 -15.82 -51.57 -3.57
N GLU A 216 -16.71 -52.28 -4.27
CA GLU A 216 -17.71 -53.15 -3.65
C GLU A 216 -17.00 -54.32 -2.93
N PRO A 217 -17.39 -54.64 -1.68
CA PRO A 217 -16.74 -55.65 -0.85
C PRO A 217 -16.92 -57.10 -1.32
#